data_AF-A0A949EZZ5-F1
#
_entry.id   AF-A0A949EZZ5-F1
#
_cell.length_a   1.000
_cell.length_b   1.000
_cell.length_c   1.000
_cell.angle_alpha   90.00
_cell.angle_beta   90.00
_cell.angle_gamma   90.00
#
_symmetry.space_group_name_H-M   'P 1'
#
loop_
_entity.id
_entity.type
_entity.pdbx_description
1 polymer ?
#
loop_
_entity_poly.entity_id
_entity_poly.type
_entity_poly.pdbx_seq_one_letter_code
_entity_poly.pdbx_strand_id
1 'polypeptide(L)'
;MNKKGFTPLEKFIDFKRRLSPLEADGGIKPLSGHSVSPVRDKSLNGVRKRSSLTGFTLVEIIIATMIMVVAITGTLQIFCNLMNVSENNDNFVPAMNEIQGKMDEIRNVPFDDIAAKYNNTNFSVDILTNRGVTHSGLISVAVLEPDFLLEVRAVICWRQRNRVIGEDTNLNGVLDAGEDKNNNGQMDSPCALSTAILFR
;
A
#
# COMPACT_ATOMS: atom_id res chain seq x y z
N MET A 1 32.06 -29.18 -19.60
CA MET A 1 31.40 -27.88 -19.88
C MET A 1 30.05 -28.17 -20.50
N ASN A 2 28.96 -28.00 -19.75
CA ASN A 2 27.61 -28.32 -20.21
C ASN A 2 26.69 -27.13 -19.92
N LYS A 3 26.31 -26.40 -20.97
CA LYS A 3 25.42 -25.24 -20.91
C LYS A 3 23.98 -25.74 -20.79
N LYS A 4 23.37 -25.60 -19.61
CA LYS A 4 21.92 -25.81 -19.45
C LYS A 4 21.20 -24.51 -19.79
N GLY A 5 20.33 -24.60 -20.79
CA GLY A 5 19.54 -23.48 -21.33
C GLY A 5 18.48 -22.98 -20.36
N PHE A 6 18.27 -21.67 -20.41
CA PHE A 6 17.18 -20.95 -19.76
C PHE A 6 15.91 -21.12 -20.61
N THR A 7 14.82 -21.58 -20.01
CA THR A 7 13.46 -21.49 -20.60
C THR A 7 12.71 -20.34 -19.92
N PRO A 8 12.21 -19.32 -20.65
CA PRO A 8 11.41 -18.26 -20.07
C PRO A 8 9.97 -18.76 -19.83
N LEU A 9 9.53 -18.75 -18.58
CA LEU A 9 8.13 -18.93 -18.18
C LEU A 9 7.43 -17.57 -18.16
N GLU A 10 7.11 -17.05 -19.34
CA GLU A 10 6.11 -15.97 -19.46
C GLU A 10 4.78 -16.57 -19.94
N LYS A 11 3.93 -16.95 -19.00
CA LYS A 11 2.49 -17.08 -19.27
C LYS A 11 1.83 -15.75 -18.95
N PHE A 12 1.62 -14.94 -19.98
CA PHE A 12 0.70 -13.81 -19.91
C PHE A 12 -0.69 -14.30 -19.53
N ILE A 13 -1.20 -13.83 -18.39
CA ILE A 13 -2.60 -14.01 -18.01
C ILE A 13 -3.41 -12.99 -18.80
N ASP A 14 -4.04 -13.47 -19.88
CA ASP A 14 -4.97 -12.69 -20.71
C ASP A 14 -6.25 -12.39 -19.92
N PHE A 15 -6.34 -11.17 -19.37
CA PHE A 15 -7.49 -10.72 -18.59
C PHE A 15 -8.64 -10.31 -19.53
N LYS A 16 -9.33 -11.32 -20.06
CA LYS A 16 -10.51 -11.17 -20.90
C LYS A 16 -11.67 -10.61 -20.06
N ARG A 17 -11.82 -9.28 -20.01
CA ARG A 17 -12.99 -8.60 -19.44
C ARG A 17 -14.26 -9.12 -20.11
N ARG A 18 -15.06 -9.92 -19.38
CA ARG A 18 -16.44 -10.25 -19.76
C ARG A 18 -17.28 -8.99 -19.57
N LEU A 19 -17.57 -8.30 -20.66
CA LEU A 19 -18.71 -7.37 -20.74
C LEU A 19 -19.97 -8.22 -20.88
N SER A 20 -20.86 -8.17 -19.90
CA SER A 20 -22.21 -8.70 -20.01
C SER A 20 -22.97 -7.90 -21.07
N PRO A 21 -23.64 -8.54 -22.05
CA PRO A 21 -24.55 -7.84 -22.95
C PRO A 21 -25.80 -7.40 -22.18
N LEU A 22 -26.12 -6.11 -22.20
CA LEU A 22 -27.45 -5.62 -21.83
C LEU A 22 -28.41 -5.99 -22.96
N GLU A 23 -29.24 -7.01 -22.74
CA GLU A 23 -30.39 -7.31 -23.59
C GLU A 23 -31.40 -6.17 -23.49
N ALA A 24 -31.47 -5.36 -24.55
CA ALA A 24 -32.60 -4.48 -24.81
C ALA A 24 -33.70 -5.32 -25.49
N ASP A 25 -34.62 -5.84 -24.69
CA ASP A 25 -35.81 -6.53 -25.18
C ASP A 25 -36.78 -5.51 -25.82
N GLY A 26 -36.71 -5.43 -27.15
CA GLY A 26 -37.64 -4.71 -28.00
C GLY A 26 -38.85 -5.59 -28.31
N GLY A 27 -39.90 -5.48 -27.50
CA GLY A 27 -41.21 -6.07 -27.77
C GLY A 27 -42.16 -5.08 -28.45
N ILE A 28 -42.18 -5.06 -29.78
CA ILE A 28 -43.23 -4.42 -30.59
C ILE A 28 -44.50 -5.29 -30.48
N LYS A 29 -45.62 -4.72 -30.00
CA LYS A 29 -46.96 -5.28 -30.21
C LYS A 29 -47.81 -4.35 -31.10
N PRO A 30 -48.51 -4.89 -32.12
CA PRO A 30 -49.30 -4.10 -33.06
C PRO A 30 -50.72 -3.75 -32.57
N LEU A 31 -51.26 -2.72 -33.22
CA LEU A 31 -52.56 -2.08 -33.03
C LEU A 31 -53.77 -3.05 -33.08
N SER A 32 -54.75 -2.78 -32.21
CA SER A 32 -56.17 -2.97 -32.52
C SER A 32 -56.92 -1.66 -32.28
N GLY A 33 -57.60 -1.19 -33.31
CA GLY A 33 -58.33 0.07 -33.30
C GLY A 33 -59.65 -0.02 -32.56
N HIS A 34 -60.07 1.08 -31.94
CA HIS A 34 -61.46 1.37 -31.63
C HIS A 34 -61.78 2.85 -31.87
N SER A 35 -62.97 3.01 -32.44
CA SER A 35 -63.72 4.16 -32.92
C SER A 35 -63.60 5.50 -32.17
N VAL A 36 -63.37 6.53 -33.00
CA VAL A 36 -63.83 7.93 -32.98
C VAL A 36 -64.86 8.34 -31.91
N SER A 37 -64.58 9.46 -31.23
CA SER A 37 -65.57 10.50 -30.90
C SER A 37 -64.86 11.87 -30.88
N PRO A 38 -65.41 12.93 -31.52
CA PRO A 38 -64.78 14.24 -31.56
C PRO A 38 -65.28 15.09 -30.39
N VAL A 39 -64.39 15.44 -29.46
CA VAL A 39 -64.67 16.49 -28.48
C VAL A 39 -63.84 17.72 -28.83
N ARG A 40 -64.54 18.64 -29.47
CA ARG A 40 -64.28 20.08 -29.48
C ARG A 40 -63.91 20.54 -28.07
N ASP A 41 -62.77 21.21 -27.90
CA ASP A 41 -62.73 22.67 -27.73
C ASP A 41 -61.57 23.14 -26.84
N LYS A 42 -61.02 24.26 -27.30
CA LYS A 42 -60.48 25.41 -26.54
C LYS A 42 -59.03 25.38 -26.04
N SER A 43 -58.34 26.41 -26.53
CA SER A 43 -57.37 27.23 -25.79
C SER A 43 -55.96 26.66 -25.71
N LEU A 44 -55.08 27.00 -26.66
CA LEU A 44 -54.20 28.16 -26.55
C LEU A 44 -53.68 28.43 -25.13
N ASN A 45 -52.35 28.33 -25.04
CA ASN A 45 -51.48 29.08 -24.13
C ASN A 45 -51.58 28.76 -22.63
N GLY A 46 -50.72 27.85 -22.17
CA GLY A 46 -50.48 27.58 -20.76
C GLY A 46 -49.00 27.58 -20.40
N VAL A 47 -48.38 28.77 -20.46
CA VAL A 47 -47.20 29.22 -19.71
C VAL A 47 -46.10 28.18 -19.47
N ARG A 48 -45.01 28.25 -20.26
CA ARG A 48 -43.69 27.76 -19.83
C ARG A 48 -43.37 28.44 -18.49
N LYS A 49 -43.45 27.71 -17.37
CA LYS A 49 -42.89 28.16 -16.08
C LYS A 49 -41.40 28.41 -16.31
N ARG A 50 -41.03 29.66 -16.58
CA ARG A 50 -39.64 30.11 -16.50
C ARG A 50 -39.27 29.97 -15.03
N SER A 51 -38.43 28.99 -14.71
CA SER A 51 -37.75 28.93 -13.43
C SER A 51 -37.03 30.27 -13.27
N SER A 52 -37.53 31.12 -12.37
CA SER A 52 -36.83 32.34 -12.00
C SER A 52 -35.55 31.91 -11.30
N LEU A 53 -34.43 31.96 -12.02
CA LEU A 53 -33.11 31.87 -11.40
C LEU A 53 -32.98 33.08 -10.47
N THR A 54 -33.26 32.87 -9.19
CA THR A 54 -32.79 33.75 -8.13
C THR A 54 -31.28 33.72 -8.17
N GLY A 55 -30.66 34.83 -8.55
CA GLY A 55 -29.22 34.97 -8.57
C GLY A 55 -28.63 34.76 -7.17
N PHE A 56 -27.41 34.21 -7.11
CA PHE A 56 -26.67 34.07 -5.85
C PHE A 56 -26.40 35.45 -5.25
N THR A 57 -26.54 35.55 -3.94
CA THR A 57 -26.15 36.75 -3.21
C THR A 57 -24.62 36.84 -3.17
N LEU A 58 -24.09 38.07 -3.13
CA LEU A 58 -22.65 38.31 -3.06
C LEU A 58 -22.03 37.65 -1.82
N VAL A 59 -22.75 37.62 -0.70
CA VAL A 59 -22.29 37.00 0.55
C VAL A 59 -22.17 35.48 0.41
N GLU A 60 -23.11 34.81 -0.27
CA GLU A 60 -23.02 33.37 -0.54
C GLU A 60 -21.79 33.01 -1.35
N ILE A 61 -21.43 33.83 -2.36
CA ILE A 61 -20.22 33.61 -3.16
C ILE A 61 -18.94 33.77 -2.31
N ILE A 62 -18.90 34.75 -1.40
CA ILE A 62 -17.76 34.92 -0.49
C ILE A 62 -17.62 33.72 0.45
N ILE A 63 -18.71 33.25 1.03
CA ILE A 63 -18.67 32.08 1.93
C ILE A 63 -18.29 30.82 1.15
N ALA A 64 -18.87 30.61 -0.04
CA ALA A 64 -18.56 29.45 -0.88
C ALA A 64 -17.09 29.43 -1.33
N THR A 65 -16.54 30.59 -1.72
CA THR A 65 -15.12 30.70 -2.11
C THR A 65 -14.18 30.44 -0.94
N MET A 66 -14.49 30.92 0.28
CA MET A 66 -13.68 30.60 1.46
C MET A 66 -13.67 29.11 1.78
N ILE A 67 -14.83 28.44 1.74
CA ILE A 67 -14.91 26.99 1.95
C ILE A 67 -14.13 26.25 0.86
N MET A 68 -14.22 26.70 -0.40
CA MET A 68 -13.50 26.11 -1.52
C MET A 68 -11.98 26.21 -1.33
N VAL A 69 -11.45 27.36 -0.89
CA VAL A 69 -10.01 27.52 -0.62
C VAL A 69 -9.54 26.54 0.46
N VAL A 70 -10.27 26.43 1.57
CA VAL A 70 -9.93 25.47 2.64
C VAL A 70 -9.98 24.03 2.13
N ALA A 71 -10.99 23.67 1.34
CA ALA A 71 -11.10 22.33 0.76
C ALA A 71 -9.94 22.00 -0.19
N ILE A 72 -9.54 22.95 -1.07
CA ILE A 72 -8.43 22.75 -2.01
C ILE A 72 -7.11 22.60 -1.25
N THR A 73 -6.84 23.46 -0.26
CA THR A 73 -5.60 23.36 0.53
C THR A 73 -5.53 22.05 1.32
N GLY A 74 -6.63 21.62 1.95
CA GLY A 74 -6.68 20.35 2.67
C GLY A 74 -6.47 19.13 1.76
N THR A 75 -7.11 19.11 0.59
CA THR A 75 -6.93 18.00 -0.37
C THR A 75 -5.51 17.94 -0.94
N LEU A 76 -4.88 19.09 -1.22
CA LEU A 76 -3.49 19.13 -1.65
C LEU A 76 -2.53 18.62 -0.57
N GLN A 77 -2.75 18.99 0.69
CA GLN A 77 -1.95 18.50 1.82
C GLN A 77 -2.06 16.98 1.96
N ILE A 78 -3.27 16.42 1.85
CA ILE A 78 -3.51 14.97 1.89
C ILE A 78 -2.80 14.29 0.73
N PHE A 79 -2.89 14.83 -0.49
CA PHE A 79 -2.23 14.28 -1.66
C PHE A 79 -0.71 14.16 -1.47
N CYS A 80 -0.05 15.21 -0.98
CA CYS A 80 1.38 15.18 -0.68
C CYS A 80 1.75 14.11 0.36
N ASN A 81 0.92 13.94 1.40
CA ASN A 81 1.14 12.90 2.40
C ASN A 81 0.96 11.49 1.81
N LEU A 82 -0.03 11.29 0.96
CA LEU A 82 -0.26 10.01 0.28
C LEU A 82 0.90 9.61 -0.62
N MET A 83 1.55 10.55 -1.31
CA MET A 83 2.77 10.26 -2.08
C MET A 83 3.90 9.72 -1.19
N ASN A 84 4.09 10.29 -0.01
CA ASN A 84 5.13 9.83 0.93
C ASN A 84 4.82 8.44 1.47
N VAL A 85 3.55 8.18 1.82
CA VAL A 85 3.09 6.87 2.27
C VAL A 85 3.22 5.82 1.16
N SER A 86 2.90 6.19 -0.09
CA SER A 86 3.05 5.29 -1.24
C SER A 86 4.50 4.85 -1.44
N GLU A 87 5.44 5.80 -1.45
CA GLU A 87 6.86 5.48 -1.61
C GLU A 87 7.40 4.66 -0.42
N ASN A 88 6.90 4.90 0.80
CA ASN A 88 7.24 4.08 1.96
C ASN A 88 6.73 2.64 1.80
N ASN A 89 5.51 2.46 1.31
CA ASN A 89 4.93 1.14 1.05
C ASN A 89 5.68 0.39 -0.07
N ASP A 90 6.12 1.10 -1.10
CA ASP A 90 6.89 0.51 -2.20
C ASP A 90 8.21 -0.10 -1.72
N ASN A 91 8.83 0.48 -0.69
CA ASN A 91 10.05 -0.06 -0.07
C ASN A 91 9.74 -1.10 1.02
N PHE A 92 8.64 -0.94 1.74
CA PHE A 92 8.24 -1.85 2.81
C PHE A 92 7.99 -3.28 2.31
N VAL A 93 7.28 -3.45 1.19
CA VAL A 93 6.94 -4.78 0.65
C VAL A 93 8.18 -5.61 0.31
N PRO A 94 9.14 -5.13 -0.50
CA PRO A 94 10.35 -5.91 -0.79
C PRO A 94 11.22 -6.14 0.45
N ALA A 95 11.30 -5.18 1.38
CA ALA A 95 12.01 -5.36 2.64
C ALA A 95 11.42 -6.51 3.46
N MET A 96 10.09 -6.54 3.60
CA MET A 96 9.39 -7.60 4.33
C MET A 96 9.55 -8.97 3.67
N ASN A 97 9.51 -9.03 2.33
CA ASN A 97 9.76 -10.27 1.61
C ASN A 97 11.18 -10.81 1.85
N GLU A 98 12.18 -9.92 1.91
CA GLU A 98 13.56 -10.31 2.21
C GLU A 98 13.70 -10.80 3.66
N ILE A 99 13.08 -10.11 4.62
CA ILE A 99 13.03 -10.56 6.02
C ILE A 99 12.42 -11.98 6.12
N GLN A 100 11.31 -12.22 5.41
CA GLN A 100 10.69 -13.54 5.39
C GLN A 100 11.62 -14.59 4.79
N GLY A 101 12.30 -14.27 3.68
CA GLY A 101 13.31 -15.15 3.08
C GLY A 101 14.45 -15.47 4.05
N LYS A 102 14.91 -14.49 4.83
CA LYS A 102 15.93 -14.69 5.87
C LYS A 102 15.43 -15.53 7.03
N MET A 103 14.20 -15.34 7.47
CA MET A 103 13.60 -16.21 8.50
C MET A 103 13.49 -17.66 8.03
N ASP A 104 13.13 -17.89 6.76
CA ASP A 104 13.11 -19.22 6.17
C ASP A 104 14.53 -19.83 6.06
N GLU A 105 15.54 -19.01 5.77
CA GLU A 105 16.94 -19.44 5.80
C GLU A 105 17.36 -19.89 7.21
N ILE A 106 17.06 -19.09 8.24
CA ILE A 106 17.38 -19.38 9.64
C ILE A 106 16.65 -20.64 10.12
N ARG A 107 15.40 -20.82 9.71
CA ARG A 107 14.59 -22.00 10.06
C ARG A 107 15.21 -23.33 9.60
N ASN A 108 16.02 -23.31 8.54
CA ASN A 108 16.68 -24.50 8.01
C ASN A 108 18.07 -24.77 8.62
N VAL A 109 18.50 -23.97 9.60
CA VAL A 109 19.78 -24.12 10.30
C VAL A 109 19.59 -24.90 11.61
N PRO A 110 20.52 -25.79 12.00
CA PRO A 110 20.48 -26.45 13.31
C PRO A 110 20.40 -25.43 14.45
N PHE A 111 19.60 -25.73 15.47
CA PHE A 111 19.32 -24.82 16.58
C PHE A 111 20.59 -24.24 17.23
N ASP A 112 21.57 -25.10 17.48
CA ASP A 112 22.85 -24.74 18.14
C ASP A 112 23.67 -23.72 17.32
N ASP A 113 23.49 -23.71 16.00
CA ASP A 113 24.22 -22.84 15.09
C ASP A 113 23.53 -21.47 14.89
N ILE A 114 22.25 -21.34 15.26
CA ILE A 114 21.45 -20.13 14.97
C ILE A 114 22.07 -18.90 15.64
N ALA A 115 22.32 -18.96 16.95
CA ALA A 115 22.86 -17.84 17.70
C ALA A 115 24.29 -17.49 17.26
N ALA A 116 25.13 -18.49 16.99
CA ALA A 116 26.50 -18.27 16.56
C ALA A 116 26.58 -17.67 15.14
N LYS A 117 25.69 -18.08 14.24
CA LYS A 117 25.74 -17.69 12.82
C LYS A 117 25.01 -16.38 12.54
N TYR A 118 23.89 -16.11 13.20
CA TYR A 118 23.00 -15.00 12.81
C TYR A 118 22.92 -13.86 13.81
N ASN A 119 23.39 -14.04 15.06
CA ASN A 119 23.28 -12.96 16.03
C ASN A 119 24.15 -11.77 15.63
N ASN A 120 23.53 -10.58 15.58
CA ASN A 120 24.13 -9.32 15.15
C ASN A 120 24.72 -9.38 13.73
N THR A 121 24.08 -10.12 12.84
CA THR A 121 24.49 -10.17 11.44
C THR A 121 23.69 -9.20 10.59
N ASN A 122 24.41 -8.54 9.67
CA ASN A 122 23.81 -7.60 8.74
C ASN A 122 23.49 -8.28 7.41
N PHE A 123 22.43 -7.82 6.76
CA PHE A 123 22.06 -8.25 5.42
C PHE A 123 21.51 -7.08 4.60
N SER A 124 21.60 -7.19 3.28
CA SER A 124 21.09 -6.20 2.33
C SER A 124 19.91 -6.73 1.55
N VAL A 125 19.03 -5.83 1.11
CA VAL A 125 17.90 -6.10 0.23
C VAL A 125 18.26 -5.65 -1.19
N ASP A 126 18.51 -6.61 -2.07
CA ASP A 126 18.96 -6.33 -3.44
C ASP A 126 18.01 -5.39 -4.20
N ILE A 127 16.70 -5.55 -4.01
CA ILE A 127 15.69 -4.71 -4.66
C ILE A 127 15.81 -3.25 -4.21
N LEU A 128 16.10 -2.99 -2.93
CA LEU A 128 16.28 -1.64 -2.41
C LEU A 128 17.60 -1.04 -2.89
N THR A 129 18.68 -1.84 -2.92
CA THR A 129 19.98 -1.44 -3.50
C THR A 129 19.81 -1.01 -4.95
N ASN A 130 19.10 -1.80 -5.75
CA ASN A 130 18.84 -1.52 -7.16
C ASN A 130 17.99 -0.27 -7.40
N ARG A 131 17.20 0.15 -6.40
CA ARG A 131 16.45 1.41 -6.42
C ARG A 131 17.26 2.60 -5.89
N GLY A 132 18.50 2.39 -5.46
CA GLY A 132 19.33 3.43 -4.86
C GLY A 132 18.90 3.84 -3.45
N VAL A 133 18.12 3.00 -2.77
CA VAL A 133 17.69 3.25 -1.38
C VAL A 133 18.77 2.77 -0.43
N THR A 134 19.34 3.67 0.37
CA THR A 134 20.25 3.29 1.46
C THR A 134 19.46 2.58 2.56
N HIS A 135 19.90 1.40 2.98
CA HIS A 135 19.23 0.58 3.97
C HIS A 135 20.23 -0.31 4.70
N SER A 136 19.80 -0.84 5.83
CA SER A 136 20.53 -1.85 6.61
C SER A 136 19.54 -2.83 7.21
N GLY A 137 19.78 -4.12 7.02
CA GLY A 137 19.06 -5.19 7.70
C GLY A 137 19.92 -5.76 8.82
N LEU A 138 19.33 -6.01 9.98
CA LEU A 138 19.97 -6.61 11.15
C LEU A 138 19.16 -7.83 11.60
N ILE A 139 19.86 -8.92 11.90
CA ILE A 139 19.32 -10.08 12.60
C ILE A 139 19.87 -10.09 14.02
N SER A 140 19.00 -10.05 15.01
CA SER A 140 19.32 -10.18 16.42
C SER A 140 18.72 -11.48 16.96
N VAL A 141 19.51 -12.23 17.72
CA VAL A 141 19.05 -13.46 18.38
C VAL A 141 19.14 -13.26 19.88
N ALA A 142 18.00 -13.30 20.56
CA ALA A 142 17.91 -13.28 22.01
C ALA A 142 17.70 -14.70 22.53
N VAL A 143 18.50 -15.09 23.53
CA VAL A 143 18.33 -16.35 24.24
C VAL A 143 17.25 -16.15 25.30
N LEU A 144 16.09 -16.76 25.11
CA LEU A 144 15.03 -16.74 26.12
C LEU A 144 15.24 -17.85 27.14
N GLU A 145 15.56 -19.06 26.64
CA GLU A 145 15.95 -20.20 27.46
C GLU A 145 17.15 -20.89 26.80
N PRO A 146 18.30 -21.06 27.51
CA PRO A 146 19.57 -21.48 26.92
C PRO A 146 19.53 -22.77 26.10
N ASP A 147 18.66 -23.70 26.48
CA ASP A 147 18.68 -25.06 25.94
C ASP A 147 17.59 -25.33 24.90
N PHE A 148 16.57 -24.48 24.79
CA PHE A 148 15.42 -24.82 23.95
C PHE A 148 14.64 -23.65 23.34
N LEU A 149 14.88 -22.39 23.71
CA LEU A 149 14.08 -21.29 23.18
C LEU A 149 14.95 -20.08 22.80
N LEU A 150 14.96 -19.78 21.51
CA LEU A 150 15.58 -18.57 20.95
C LEU A 150 14.50 -17.67 20.37
N GLU A 151 14.59 -16.37 20.61
CA GLU A 151 13.87 -15.35 19.87
C GLU A 151 14.79 -14.84 18.76
N VAL A 152 14.35 -15.02 17.51
CA VAL A 152 15.02 -14.48 16.34
C VAL A 152 14.21 -13.30 15.85
N ARG A 153 14.86 -12.14 15.81
CA ARG A 153 14.27 -10.90 15.33
C ARG A 153 15.09 -10.37 14.16
N ALA A 154 14.41 -10.10 13.05
CA ALA A 154 15.01 -9.48 11.87
C ALA A 154 14.33 -8.13 11.62
N VAL A 155 15.14 -7.12 11.37
CA VAL A 155 14.72 -5.72 11.28
C VAL A 155 15.41 -5.10 10.08
N ILE A 156 14.71 -4.25 9.32
CA ILE A 156 15.31 -3.45 8.27
C ILE A 156 15.01 -1.98 8.52
N CYS A 157 16.06 -1.17 8.49
CA CYS A 157 16.01 0.28 8.51
C CYS A 157 16.40 0.81 7.13
N TRP A 158 15.81 1.93 6.69
CA TRP A 158 16.16 2.54 5.41
C TRP A 158 15.99 4.05 5.42
N ARG A 159 16.66 4.73 4.48
CA ARG A 159 16.53 6.15 4.25
C ARG A 159 15.60 6.41 3.08
N GLN A 160 14.54 7.15 3.32
CA GLN A 160 13.65 7.67 2.29
C GLN A 160 13.82 9.19 2.21
N ARG A 161 14.36 9.66 1.08
CA ARG A 161 14.73 11.07 0.88
C ARG A 161 15.65 11.57 2.01
N ASN A 162 15.16 12.46 2.87
CA ASN A 162 15.90 13.03 4.01
C ASN A 162 15.42 12.51 5.37
N ARG A 163 14.71 11.38 5.39
CA ARG A 163 14.16 10.77 6.60
C ARG A 163 14.63 9.32 6.70
N VAL A 164 15.09 8.93 7.88
CA VAL A 164 15.33 7.52 8.22
C VAL A 164 14.04 6.90 8.73
N ILE A 165 13.74 5.71 8.25
CA ILE A 165 12.66 4.83 8.71
C ILE A 165 13.32 3.71 9.52
N GLY A 166 12.99 3.65 10.80
CA GLY A 166 13.68 2.83 11.80
C GLY A 166 14.52 3.66 12.77
N GLU A 167 15.19 2.98 13.68
CA GLU A 167 16.05 3.59 14.71
C GLU A 167 17.51 3.76 14.28
N ASP A 168 18.00 2.88 13.40
CA ASP A 168 19.35 2.93 12.83
C ASP A 168 19.54 4.18 11.96
N THR A 169 20.08 5.24 12.56
CA THR A 169 20.12 6.59 12.01
C THR A 169 21.24 6.73 10.98
N ASN A 170 22.35 6.03 11.21
CA ASN A 170 23.48 6.02 10.30
C ASN A 170 23.44 4.89 9.26
N LEU A 171 22.50 3.94 9.41
CA LEU A 171 22.30 2.77 8.54
C LEU A 171 23.52 1.83 8.50
N ASN A 172 24.14 1.58 9.66
CA ASN A 172 25.29 0.68 9.80
C ASN A 172 24.91 -0.74 10.28
N GLY A 173 23.64 -0.98 10.64
CA GLY A 173 23.16 -2.25 11.17
C GLY A 173 23.67 -2.58 12.57
N VAL A 174 24.03 -1.57 13.36
CA VAL A 174 24.44 -1.71 14.76
C VAL A 174 23.60 -0.75 15.58
N LEU A 175 23.17 -1.16 16.77
CA LEU A 175 22.46 -0.27 17.67
C LEU A 175 23.47 0.64 18.36
N ASP A 176 23.61 1.88 17.88
CA ASP A 176 24.56 2.85 18.44
C ASP A 176 23.97 3.61 19.65
N ALA A 177 24.87 4.21 20.44
CA ALA A 177 24.47 5.03 21.58
C ALA A 177 23.58 6.20 21.15
N GLY A 178 22.34 6.22 21.65
CA GLY A 178 21.33 7.24 21.34
C GLY A 178 20.38 6.88 20.19
N GLU A 179 20.56 5.74 19.53
CA GLU A 179 19.60 5.24 18.54
C GLU A 179 18.43 4.47 19.18
N ASP A 180 18.71 3.75 20.27
CA ASP A 180 17.71 3.06 21.10
C ASP A 180 16.84 4.08 21.85
N LYS A 181 15.65 4.39 21.32
CA LYS A 181 14.80 5.46 21.87
C LYS A 181 14.02 5.01 23.09
N ASN A 182 13.79 3.71 23.24
CA ASN A 182 12.97 3.15 24.32
C ASN A 182 13.80 2.36 25.34
N ASN A 183 15.12 2.28 25.17
CA ASN A 183 16.09 1.58 26.02
C ASN A 183 15.76 0.08 26.17
N ASN A 184 15.27 -0.57 25.12
CA ASN A 184 14.98 -2.01 25.14
C ASN A 184 16.19 -2.86 24.69
N GLY A 185 17.30 -2.25 24.27
CA GLY A 185 18.49 -2.93 23.78
C GLY A 185 18.29 -3.64 22.43
N GLN A 186 17.24 -3.29 21.70
CA GLN A 186 16.87 -3.86 20.41
C GLN A 186 16.64 -2.74 19.39
N MET A 187 16.94 -3.03 18.12
CA MET A 187 16.69 -2.08 17.05
C MET A 187 15.21 -2.14 16.63
N ASP A 188 14.51 -1.01 16.66
CA ASP A 188 13.12 -0.93 16.21
C ASP A 188 12.97 -0.33 14.80
N SER A 189 12.06 -0.93 14.02
CA SER A 189 11.64 -0.43 12.70
C SER A 189 10.21 -0.87 12.41
N PRO A 190 9.44 -0.12 11.60
CA PRO A 190 8.17 -0.58 11.07
C PRO A 190 8.30 -1.91 10.30
N CYS A 191 9.45 -2.16 9.67
CA CYS A 191 9.75 -3.42 8.99
C CYS A 191 10.57 -4.33 9.91
N ALA A 192 9.85 -5.07 10.75
CA ALA A 192 10.45 -6.04 11.66
C ALA A 192 9.58 -7.31 11.73
N LEU A 193 10.24 -8.44 11.93
CA LEU A 193 9.62 -9.73 12.20
C LEU A 193 10.35 -10.37 13.38
N SER A 194 9.61 -10.83 14.38
CA SER A 194 10.14 -11.63 15.48
C SER A 194 9.46 -12.98 15.49
N THR A 195 10.23 -14.04 15.72
CA THR A 195 9.74 -15.40 15.86
C THR A 195 10.50 -16.13 16.96
N ALA A 196 9.81 -17.02 17.67
CA ALA A 196 10.43 -17.89 18.65
C ALA A 196 10.67 -19.26 18.01
N ILE A 197 11.91 -19.75 18.11
CA ILE A 197 12.34 -21.06 17.61
C ILE A 197 12.55 -21.97 18.81
N LEU A 198 11.85 -23.10 18.81
CA LEU A 198 11.95 -24.13 19.83
C LEU A 198 12.87 -25.26 19.37
N PHE A 199 13.80 -25.70 20.23
CA PHE A 199 14.52 -26.95 20.03
C PHE A 199 13.55 -28.13 20.06
N ARG A 200 13.60 -29.00 19.04
CA ARG A 200 12.69 -30.13 18.90
C ARG A 200 13.39 -31.46 19.16
#